data_AF-T0MFS4-F1
#
_entry.id   AF-T0MFS4-F1
#
_cell.length_a   1.000
_cell.length_b   1.000
_cell.length_c   1.000
_cell.angle_alpha   90.00
_cell.angle_beta   90.00
_cell.angle_gamma   90.00
#
_symmetry.space_group_name_H-M   'P 1'
#
loop_
_entity.id
_entity.type
_entity.pdbx_description
1 polymer ?
#
loop_
_entity_poly.entity_id
_entity_poly.type
_entity_poly.pdbx_seq_one_letter_code
_entity_poly.pdbx_strand_id
1 'polypeptide(L)'
;MLVKYSKGFKDIMFALKHFENNLKTLEISEGFEICDENISYKESQQSIDFLVQKYKITGNLKKVRDKQQIPIDNSFLSYISLYVYYFDLITKTNLKNIIYTQEMLEKYNYNYLLFYLLQIQVGKIIDVKEVEDSNKLYIETVNTGKTLQIVSGIKELYSKEEIQNKKCLFITNIKSSKIRGIKSEGMILCARNDSNVEILFVDDMIEEGSRIYIDQKHDIIEIDQVGTIDLKKEFYKNIFNKLSIKNGFLNYDGFCVKIKEQNVKTGILEGIIS
;
A
#
# COMPACT_ATOMS: atom_id res chain seq x y z
N MET A 1 -20.95 14.79 14.96
CA MET A 1 -20.60 13.50 15.60
C MET A 1 -19.15 13.43 16.10
N LEU A 2 -18.96 13.00 17.35
CA LEU A 2 -17.70 12.52 17.93
C LEU A 2 -17.79 11.00 18.10
N VAL A 3 -16.78 10.26 17.67
CA VAL A 3 -16.74 8.80 17.80
C VAL A 3 -15.49 8.40 18.59
N LYS A 4 -15.68 7.62 19.64
CA LYS A 4 -14.57 6.98 20.36
C LYS A 4 -14.52 5.51 20.02
N TYR A 5 -13.36 4.99 19.63
CA TYR A 5 -13.29 3.61 19.15
C TYR A 5 -11.97 2.94 19.49
N SER A 6 -12.04 1.64 19.75
CA SER A 6 -10.87 0.77 19.85
C SER A 6 -10.46 0.20 18.48
N LYS A 7 -9.26 -0.38 18.40
CA LYS A 7 -8.68 -0.95 17.16
C LYS A 7 -9.60 -1.94 16.43
N GLY A 8 -10.52 -2.60 17.13
CA GLY A 8 -11.47 -3.56 16.56
C GLY A 8 -12.55 -2.95 15.65
N PHE A 9 -12.70 -1.63 15.62
CA PHE A 9 -13.77 -0.93 14.90
C PHE A 9 -13.28 -0.02 13.75
N LYS A 10 -12.05 -0.26 13.25
CA LYS A 10 -11.45 0.53 12.17
C LYS A 10 -12.26 0.49 10.86
N ASP A 11 -12.97 -0.60 10.61
CA ASP A 11 -13.87 -0.79 9.47
C ASP A 11 -15.07 0.15 9.48
N ILE A 12 -15.70 0.31 10.64
CA ILE A 12 -16.77 1.29 10.83
C ILE A 12 -16.24 2.70 10.64
N MET A 13 -15.05 3.01 11.18
CA MET A 13 -14.46 4.34 11.04
C MET A 13 -14.09 4.70 9.61
N PHE A 14 -13.55 3.75 8.84
CA PHE A 14 -13.31 3.91 7.41
C PHE A 14 -14.59 4.34 6.68
N ALA A 15 -15.70 3.63 6.93
CA ALA A 15 -16.98 3.96 6.33
C ALA A 15 -17.50 5.32 6.82
N LEU A 16 -17.48 5.61 8.13
CA LEU A 16 -18.02 6.86 8.67
C LEU A 16 -17.34 8.10 8.11
N LYS A 17 -16.01 8.08 7.92
CA LYS A 17 -15.28 9.20 7.31
C LYS A 17 -15.78 9.52 5.89
N HIS A 18 -16.34 8.55 5.18
CA HIS A 18 -16.93 8.78 3.86
C HIS A 18 -18.27 9.55 3.95
N PHE A 19 -19.09 9.28 4.96
CA PHE A 19 -20.43 9.88 5.07
C PHE A 19 -20.46 11.13 5.96
N GLU A 20 -19.41 11.40 6.73
CA GLU A 20 -19.36 12.46 7.75
C GLU A 20 -18.10 13.33 7.59
N ASN A 21 -18.23 14.43 6.84
CA ASN A 21 -17.12 15.33 6.51
C ASN A 21 -16.44 15.97 7.73
N ASN A 22 -17.16 16.12 8.85
CA ASN A 22 -16.66 16.78 10.07
C ASN A 22 -16.56 15.81 11.26
N LEU A 23 -16.31 14.53 10.98
CA LEU A 23 -16.20 13.48 11.99
C LEU A 23 -15.03 13.76 12.95
N LYS A 24 -15.33 13.92 14.23
CA LYS A 24 -14.30 13.96 15.28
C LYS A 24 -14.08 12.55 15.81
N THR A 25 -12.83 12.16 16.05
CA THR A 25 -12.49 10.80 16.48
C THR A 25 -11.54 10.79 17.66
N LEU A 26 -11.69 9.83 18.56
CA LEU A 26 -10.78 9.59 19.69
C LEU A 26 -10.51 8.08 19.82
N GLU A 27 -9.24 7.65 19.80
CA GLU A 27 -8.90 6.24 20.03
C GLU A 27 -8.98 5.92 21.53
N ILE A 28 -9.61 4.80 21.87
CA ILE A 28 -9.77 4.28 23.25
C ILE A 28 -9.28 2.84 23.32
N SER A 29 -9.00 2.34 24.53
CA SER A 29 -8.46 0.99 24.75
C SER A 29 -9.45 -0.11 24.33
N GLU A 30 -10.74 0.09 24.58
CA GLU A 30 -11.80 -0.89 24.33
C GLU A 30 -13.14 -0.21 24.03
N GLY A 31 -14.01 -0.90 23.28
CA GLY A 31 -15.37 -0.41 23.00
C GLY A 31 -15.53 0.48 21.76
N PHE A 32 -16.76 0.98 21.58
CA PHE A 32 -17.19 1.86 20.50
C PHE A 32 -18.32 2.78 21.00
N GLU A 33 -18.04 4.07 21.11
CA GLU A 33 -18.96 5.11 21.61
C GLU A 33 -19.25 6.16 20.55
N ILE A 34 -20.49 6.64 20.47
CA ILE A 34 -20.88 7.74 19.59
C ILE A 34 -21.52 8.85 20.43
N CYS A 35 -21.05 10.08 20.24
CA CYS A 35 -21.74 11.27 20.69
C CYS A 35 -22.19 12.06 19.45
N ASP A 36 -23.50 12.16 19.23
CA ASP A 36 -24.07 12.99 18.18
C ASP A 36 -25.00 14.03 18.81
N GLU A 37 -24.69 15.30 18.56
CA GLU A 37 -25.36 16.44 19.20
C GLU A 37 -25.41 16.31 20.74
N ASN A 38 -26.61 16.14 21.32
CA ASN A 38 -26.86 16.03 22.76
C ASN A 38 -27.02 14.59 23.24
N ILE A 39 -26.89 13.59 22.35
CA ILE A 39 -27.13 12.19 22.68
C ILE A 39 -25.80 11.43 22.66
N SER A 40 -25.53 10.68 23.73
CA SER A 40 -24.33 9.86 23.89
C SER A 40 -24.70 8.39 24.03
N TYR A 41 -24.17 7.58 23.13
CA TYR A 41 -24.27 6.12 23.10
C TYR A 41 -22.93 5.56 23.56
N LYS A 42 -22.89 5.01 24.79
CA LYS A 42 -21.64 4.51 25.41
C LYS A 42 -21.43 3.02 25.24
N GLU A 43 -22.50 2.26 25.02
CA GLU A 43 -22.42 0.83 24.77
C GLU A 43 -22.25 0.55 23.28
N SER A 44 -21.34 -0.37 22.93
CA SER A 44 -21.06 -0.71 21.52
C SER A 44 -22.31 -1.08 20.73
N GLN A 45 -23.25 -1.84 21.33
CA GLN A 45 -24.47 -2.24 20.64
C GLN A 45 -25.37 -1.05 20.34
N GLN A 46 -25.54 -0.13 21.29
CA GLN A 46 -26.35 1.08 21.11
C GLN A 46 -25.76 1.99 20.02
N SER A 47 -24.43 2.15 20.03
CA SER A 47 -23.71 2.90 18.99
C SER A 47 -23.91 2.27 17.60
N ILE A 48 -23.84 0.94 17.51
CA ILE A 48 -24.09 0.22 16.24
C ILE A 48 -25.55 0.39 15.79
N ASP A 49 -26.52 0.24 16.70
CA ASP A 49 -27.94 0.37 16.38
C ASP A 49 -28.28 1.78 15.88
N PHE A 50 -27.67 2.81 16.48
CA PHE A 50 -27.76 4.18 15.99
C PHE A 50 -27.27 4.32 14.54
N LEU A 51 -26.12 3.73 14.20
CA LEU A 51 -25.59 3.76 12.83
C LEU A 51 -26.51 3.04 11.84
N VAL A 52 -27.07 1.88 12.25
CA VAL A 52 -28.04 1.12 11.43
C VAL A 52 -29.26 1.97 11.11
N GLN A 53 -29.77 2.71 12.09
CA GLN A 53 -30.91 3.60 11.91
C GLN A 53 -30.55 4.81 11.04
N LYS A 54 -29.44 5.50 11.35
CA LYS A 54 -29.00 6.73 10.66
C LYS A 54 -28.73 6.49 9.17
N TYR A 55 -28.04 5.41 8.85
CA TYR A 55 -27.62 5.09 7.47
C TYR A 55 -28.51 4.08 6.77
N LYS A 56 -29.65 3.71 7.38
CA LYS A 56 -30.61 2.73 6.84
C LYS A 56 -29.92 1.45 6.37
N ILE A 57 -29.03 0.91 7.20
CA ILE A 57 -28.22 -0.26 6.85
C ILE A 57 -29.16 -1.47 6.75
N THR A 58 -29.49 -1.89 5.52
CA THR A 58 -30.27 -3.10 5.27
C THR A 58 -29.33 -4.28 5.10
N GLY A 59 -29.31 -5.20 6.07
CA GLY A 59 -28.44 -6.38 6.05
C GLY A 59 -27.94 -6.74 7.44
N ASN A 60 -27.45 -7.98 7.61
CA ASN A 60 -26.94 -8.41 8.91
C ASN A 60 -25.44 -8.12 9.03
N LEU A 61 -25.07 -7.08 9.79
CA LEU A 61 -23.68 -6.71 10.11
C LEU A 61 -22.88 -7.91 10.65
N LYS A 62 -23.53 -8.89 11.32
CA LYS A 62 -22.88 -10.07 11.90
C LYS A 62 -22.50 -11.16 10.88
N LYS A 63 -22.91 -11.04 9.60
CA LYS A 63 -22.68 -12.04 8.53
C LYS A 63 -21.96 -11.47 7.30
N VAL A 64 -21.08 -10.48 7.45
CA VAL A 64 -20.18 -10.03 6.35
C VAL A 64 -19.04 -11.05 6.10
N ARG A 65 -19.30 -12.35 6.28
CA ARG A 65 -18.33 -13.42 6.07
C ARG A 65 -18.90 -14.49 5.14
N ASP A 66 -18.13 -14.66 4.06
CA ASP A 66 -18.13 -15.74 3.07
C ASP A 66 -19.29 -15.80 2.05
N LYS A 67 -18.94 -15.36 0.82
CA LYS A 67 -19.43 -15.85 -0.49
C LYS A 67 -20.88 -15.53 -0.91
N GLN A 68 -21.26 -14.26 -0.88
CA GLN A 68 -22.27 -13.76 -1.82
C GLN A 68 -21.65 -12.63 -2.65
N GLN A 69 -21.93 -12.58 -3.95
CA GLN A 69 -21.72 -11.38 -4.75
C GLN A 69 -22.62 -10.30 -4.15
N ILE A 70 -22.04 -9.41 -3.35
CA ILE A 70 -22.75 -8.28 -2.78
C ILE A 70 -22.94 -7.29 -3.94
N PRO A 71 -24.15 -6.81 -4.22
CA PRO A 71 -24.36 -5.75 -5.18
C PRO A 71 -23.53 -4.53 -4.78
N ILE A 72 -22.75 -4.02 -5.72
CA ILE A 72 -21.93 -2.83 -5.48
C ILE A 72 -22.83 -1.60 -5.57
N ASP A 73 -23.29 -1.06 -4.44
CA ASP A 73 -24.05 0.20 -4.32
C ASP A 73 -23.20 1.33 -3.72
N ASN A 74 -23.76 2.44 -3.23
CA ASN A 74 -23.04 3.49 -2.49
C ASN A 74 -23.44 3.49 -0.99
N SER A 75 -23.76 2.33 -0.43
CA SER A 75 -24.25 2.20 0.95
C SER A 75 -23.12 2.11 1.97
N PHE A 76 -23.41 2.50 3.22
CA PHE A 76 -22.47 2.37 4.35
C PHE A 76 -21.89 0.95 4.49
N LEU A 77 -22.70 -0.08 4.24
CA LEU A 77 -22.27 -1.48 4.30
C LEU A 77 -21.24 -1.83 3.21
N SER A 78 -21.37 -1.25 2.03
CA SER A 78 -20.41 -1.44 0.94
C SER A 78 -19.03 -0.85 1.26
N TYR A 79 -18.96 0.29 1.94
CA TYR A 79 -17.68 0.85 2.43
C TYR A 79 -17.06 0.02 3.56
N ILE A 80 -17.86 -0.47 4.52
CA ILE A 80 -17.37 -1.41 5.54
C ILE A 80 -16.79 -2.64 4.85
N SER A 81 -17.53 -3.21 3.89
CA SER A 81 -17.11 -4.41 3.16
C SER A 81 -15.81 -4.18 2.41
N LEU A 82 -15.66 -3.03 1.72
CA LEU A 82 -14.41 -2.65 1.07
C LEU A 82 -13.25 -2.66 2.06
N TYR A 83 -13.39 -2.01 3.22
CA TYR A 83 -12.31 -2.00 4.22
C TYR A 83 -12.04 -3.39 4.78
N VAL A 84 -13.05 -4.19 5.08
CA VAL A 84 -12.85 -5.55 5.61
C VAL A 84 -12.10 -6.42 4.61
N TYR A 85 -12.46 -6.38 3.31
CA TYR A 85 -11.75 -7.16 2.28
C TYR A 85 -10.36 -6.60 2.01
N TYR A 86 -10.20 -5.28 1.99
CA TYR A 86 -8.88 -4.65 1.89
C TYR A 86 -8.00 -5.00 3.09
N PHE A 87 -8.55 -5.02 4.30
CA PHE A 87 -7.86 -5.40 5.53
C PHE A 87 -7.48 -6.89 5.54
N ASP A 88 -8.38 -7.76 5.08
CA ASP A 88 -8.10 -9.20 4.92
C ASP A 88 -6.98 -9.42 3.90
N LEU A 89 -7.01 -8.67 2.80
CA LEU A 89 -5.98 -8.68 1.77
C LEU A 89 -4.60 -8.32 2.35
N ILE A 90 -4.48 -7.21 3.09
CA ILE A 90 -3.20 -6.76 3.66
C ILE A 90 -2.68 -7.68 4.78
N THR A 91 -3.57 -8.28 5.57
CA THR A 91 -3.17 -9.04 6.76
C THR A 91 -2.99 -10.53 6.49
N LYS A 92 -3.86 -11.13 5.68
CA LYS A 92 -3.84 -12.57 5.39
C LYS A 92 -3.26 -12.90 4.05
N THR A 93 -2.94 -11.91 3.22
CA THR A 93 -2.29 -12.09 1.92
C THR A 93 -3.09 -12.98 0.97
N ASN A 94 -4.39 -13.15 1.26
CA ASN A 94 -5.31 -13.99 0.54
C ASN A 94 -6.25 -13.10 -0.26
N LEU A 95 -6.30 -13.35 -1.56
CA LEU A 95 -7.12 -12.63 -2.52
C LEU A 95 -8.52 -13.21 -2.63
N LYS A 96 -9.19 -13.45 -1.50
CA LYS A 96 -10.63 -13.74 -1.55
C LYS A 96 -11.33 -12.52 -2.15
N ASN A 97 -12.14 -12.74 -3.20
CA ASN A 97 -12.96 -11.70 -3.84
C ASN A 97 -12.17 -10.52 -4.42
N ILE A 98 -10.96 -10.76 -4.89
CA ILE A 98 -10.08 -9.76 -5.50
C ILE A 98 -10.74 -8.87 -6.58
N ILE A 99 -11.56 -9.46 -7.46
CA ILE A 99 -12.29 -8.74 -8.52
C ILE A 99 -13.28 -7.77 -7.88
N TYR A 100 -14.04 -8.21 -6.88
CA TYR A 100 -14.97 -7.36 -6.14
C TYR A 100 -14.24 -6.22 -5.42
N THR A 101 -13.10 -6.51 -4.78
CA THR A 101 -12.29 -5.46 -4.16
C THR A 101 -11.82 -4.44 -5.19
N GLN A 102 -11.41 -4.86 -6.39
CA GLN A 102 -11.06 -3.93 -7.47
C GLN A 102 -12.23 -3.08 -7.94
N GLU A 103 -13.36 -3.71 -8.25
CA GLU A 103 -14.57 -3.01 -8.69
C GLU A 103 -15.00 -1.98 -7.63
N MET A 104 -14.89 -2.32 -6.35
CA MET A 104 -15.13 -1.39 -5.23
C MET A 104 -14.11 -0.24 -5.19
N LEU A 105 -12.82 -0.53 -5.32
CA LEU A 105 -11.75 0.48 -5.30
C LEU A 105 -11.88 1.47 -6.45
N GLU A 106 -12.21 0.98 -7.65
CA GLU A 106 -12.45 1.79 -8.84
C GLU A 106 -13.72 2.63 -8.67
N LYS A 107 -14.84 2.00 -8.30
CA LYS A 107 -16.12 2.69 -8.14
C LYS A 107 -16.06 3.82 -7.11
N TYR A 108 -15.35 3.61 -6.01
CA TYR A 108 -15.24 4.57 -4.92
C TYR A 108 -13.99 5.44 -4.97
N ASN A 109 -13.20 5.34 -6.04
CA ASN A 109 -11.96 6.08 -6.23
C ASN A 109 -10.96 5.92 -5.06
N TYR A 110 -10.91 4.73 -4.45
CA TYR A 110 -9.94 4.34 -3.43
C TYR A 110 -8.69 3.68 -4.03
N ASN A 111 -8.39 3.97 -5.30
CA ASN A 111 -7.29 3.37 -6.05
C ASN A 111 -5.92 3.49 -5.35
N TYR A 112 -5.71 4.55 -4.58
CA TYR A 112 -4.50 4.74 -3.78
C TYR A 112 -4.29 3.63 -2.72
N LEU A 113 -5.35 2.94 -2.27
CA LEU A 113 -5.20 1.81 -1.35
C LEU A 113 -4.34 0.71 -1.98
N LEU A 114 -4.41 0.50 -3.30
CA LEU A 114 -3.54 -0.46 -3.99
C LEU A 114 -2.06 -0.08 -3.92
N PHE A 115 -1.74 1.21 -3.90
CA PHE A 115 -0.36 1.67 -3.70
C PHE A 115 0.17 1.25 -2.33
N TYR A 116 -0.62 1.44 -1.27
CA TYR A 116 -0.22 1.12 0.10
C TYR A 116 -0.16 -0.39 0.40
N LEU A 117 -0.71 -1.23 -0.49
CA LEU A 117 -0.45 -2.67 -0.45
C LEU A 117 1.04 -2.95 -0.67
N LEU A 118 1.68 -2.34 -1.66
CA LEU A 118 3.10 -2.56 -1.91
C LEU A 118 3.94 -1.90 -0.82
N GLN A 119 4.77 -2.69 -0.14
CA GLN A 119 5.82 -2.16 0.73
C GLN A 119 6.96 -1.64 -0.14
N ILE A 120 6.80 -0.43 -0.67
CA ILE A 120 7.90 0.28 -1.32
C ILE A 120 8.69 1.03 -0.24
N GLN A 121 9.93 0.58 -0.02
CA GLN A 121 10.78 0.98 1.09
C GLN A 121 12.20 1.30 0.65
N VAL A 122 12.87 2.10 1.46
CA VAL A 122 14.32 2.30 1.34
C VAL A 122 15.05 1.05 1.77
N GLY A 123 15.95 0.59 0.92
CA GLY A 123 16.93 -0.45 1.23
C GLY A 123 18.33 0.03 0.94
N LYS A 124 19.28 -0.37 1.80
CA LYS A 124 20.71 -0.21 1.55
C LYS A 124 21.27 -1.50 0.97
N ILE A 125 21.92 -1.41 -0.18
CA ILE A 125 22.64 -2.55 -0.78
C ILE A 125 23.93 -2.76 0.02
N ILE A 126 24.02 -3.85 0.78
CA ILE A 126 25.18 -4.14 1.66
C ILE A 126 26.15 -5.16 1.07
N ASP A 127 25.75 -5.91 0.04
CA ASP A 127 26.61 -6.82 -0.72
C ASP A 127 26.06 -6.99 -2.15
N VAL A 128 26.96 -7.14 -3.13
CA VAL A 128 26.60 -7.34 -4.54
C VAL A 128 27.46 -8.45 -5.14
N LYS A 129 26.80 -9.49 -5.65
CA LYS A 129 27.43 -10.61 -6.36
C LYS A 129 26.94 -10.68 -7.78
N GLU A 130 27.79 -11.18 -8.67
CA GLU A 130 27.36 -11.50 -10.04
C GLU A 130 26.68 -12.86 -10.07
N VAL A 131 25.65 -12.98 -10.88
CA VAL A 131 25.07 -14.27 -11.22
C VAL A 131 25.97 -14.96 -12.23
N GLU A 132 26.43 -16.18 -11.92
CA GLU A 132 27.16 -17.03 -12.86
C GLU A 132 26.35 -17.21 -14.17
N ASP A 133 27.04 -17.20 -15.31
CA ASP A 133 26.44 -17.32 -16.64
C ASP A 133 25.37 -16.26 -16.97
N SER A 134 25.45 -15.08 -16.34
CA SER A 134 24.62 -13.93 -16.66
C SER A 134 25.41 -12.62 -16.73
N ASN A 135 25.29 -11.94 -17.87
CA ASN A 135 25.82 -10.60 -18.06
C ASN A 135 24.87 -9.51 -17.56
N LYS A 136 23.64 -9.89 -17.16
CA LYS A 136 22.56 -8.95 -16.85
C LYS A 136 22.19 -8.86 -15.38
N LEU A 137 22.56 -9.87 -14.60
CA LEU A 137 22.02 -10.05 -13.26
C LEU A 137 23.06 -9.86 -12.16
N TYR A 138 22.64 -9.14 -11.13
CA TYR A 138 23.28 -9.13 -9.82
C TYR A 138 22.41 -9.86 -8.79
N ILE A 139 23.06 -10.31 -7.72
CA ILE A 139 22.44 -10.75 -6.47
C ILE A 139 22.82 -9.69 -5.44
N GLU A 140 21.85 -8.91 -5.00
CA GLU A 140 22.01 -7.91 -3.96
C GLU A 140 21.58 -8.45 -2.60
N THR A 141 22.39 -8.25 -1.57
CA THR A 141 21.94 -8.33 -0.19
C THR A 141 21.52 -6.93 0.24
N VAL A 142 20.27 -6.76 0.63
CA VAL A 142 19.66 -5.45 0.90
C VAL A 142 19.16 -5.39 2.35
N ASN A 143 19.56 -4.34 3.07
CA ASN A 143 19.06 -4.04 4.41
C ASN A 143 17.92 -3.01 4.35
N THR A 144 16.73 -3.39 4.81
CA THR A 144 15.54 -2.53 4.93
C THR A 144 15.04 -2.44 6.38
N GLY A 145 15.94 -2.66 7.35
CA GLY A 145 15.61 -3.06 8.73
C GLY A 145 15.50 -4.59 8.91
N LYS A 146 15.38 -5.32 7.80
CA LYS A 146 15.59 -6.77 7.67
C LYS A 146 16.50 -7.01 6.47
N THR A 147 17.21 -8.14 6.46
CA THR A 147 18.06 -8.53 5.32
C THR A 147 17.25 -9.30 4.29
N LEU A 148 17.29 -8.88 3.04
CA LEU A 148 16.64 -9.52 1.89
C LEU A 148 17.68 -9.84 0.82
N GLN A 149 17.52 -10.98 0.14
CA GLN A 149 18.23 -11.26 -1.11
C GLN A 149 17.37 -10.83 -2.30
N ILE A 150 17.88 -9.96 -3.14
CA ILE A 150 17.23 -9.49 -4.36
C ILE A 150 18.08 -9.90 -5.55
N VAL A 151 17.43 -10.21 -6.67
CA VAL A 151 18.11 -10.47 -7.94
C VAL A 151 17.57 -9.48 -8.95
N SER A 152 18.43 -8.62 -9.48
CA SER A 152 18.03 -7.53 -10.37
C SER A 152 18.77 -7.53 -11.71
N GLY A 153 18.16 -6.90 -12.71
CA GLY A 153 18.66 -6.79 -14.08
C GLY A 153 19.54 -5.57 -14.37
N ILE A 154 20.25 -5.03 -13.36
CA ILE A 154 20.94 -3.73 -13.45
C ILE A 154 22.44 -3.82 -13.81
N LYS A 155 22.99 -5.02 -14.01
CA LYS A 155 24.44 -5.23 -14.22
C LYS A 155 25.00 -4.55 -15.46
N GLU A 156 24.19 -4.42 -16.52
CA GLU A 156 24.59 -3.70 -17.74
C GLU A 156 24.52 -2.17 -17.58
N LEU A 157 23.90 -1.68 -16.50
CA LEU A 157 23.62 -0.27 -16.26
C LEU A 157 24.56 0.34 -15.23
N TYR A 158 24.96 -0.43 -14.22
CA TYR A 158 25.80 0.03 -13.12
C TYR A 158 26.87 -0.99 -12.78
N SER A 159 28.06 -0.52 -12.44
CA SER A 159 29.10 -1.33 -11.81
C SER A 159 28.73 -1.67 -10.36
N LYS A 160 29.39 -2.67 -9.78
CA LYS A 160 29.18 -3.02 -8.36
C LYS A 160 29.51 -1.85 -7.44
N GLU A 161 30.60 -1.13 -7.74
CA GLU A 161 31.10 -0.01 -6.95
C GLU A 161 30.12 1.17 -6.93
N GLU A 162 29.35 1.35 -8.02
CA GLU A 162 28.36 2.42 -8.13
C GLU A 162 27.14 2.18 -7.24
N ILE A 163 26.76 0.92 -7.00
CA ILE A 163 25.54 0.56 -6.26
C ILE A 163 25.82 0.04 -4.84
N GLN A 164 27.02 -0.48 -4.58
CA GLN A 164 27.41 -0.98 -3.26
C GLN A 164 27.30 0.14 -2.22
N ASN A 165 26.70 -0.17 -1.07
CA ASN A 165 26.40 0.76 0.01
C ASN A 165 25.43 1.89 -0.31
N LYS A 166 24.81 1.92 -1.51
CA LYS A 166 23.80 2.92 -1.86
C LYS A 166 22.43 2.57 -1.31
N LYS A 167 21.65 3.62 -1.01
CA LYS A 167 20.23 3.53 -0.68
C LYS A 167 19.37 3.74 -1.92
N CYS A 168 18.39 2.87 -2.11
CA CYS A 168 17.43 2.95 -3.21
C CYS A 168 16.08 2.36 -2.80
N LEU A 169 15.08 2.49 -3.68
CA LEU A 169 13.73 1.98 -3.42
C LEU A 169 13.55 0.53 -3.87
N PHE A 170 12.92 -0.26 -3.01
CA PHE A 170 12.60 -1.66 -3.24
C PHE A 170 11.15 -1.96 -2.88
N ILE A 171 10.54 -2.93 -3.56
CA ILE A 171 9.35 -3.63 -3.07
C ILE A 171 9.81 -4.80 -2.18
N THR A 172 9.40 -4.81 -0.92
CA THR A 172 9.96 -5.69 0.13
C THR A 172 8.99 -6.71 0.71
N ASN A 173 7.76 -6.74 0.20
CA ASN A 173 6.71 -7.64 0.66
C ASN A 173 6.07 -8.47 -0.46
N ILE A 174 6.73 -8.68 -1.60
CA ILE A 174 6.20 -9.60 -2.61
C ILE A 174 6.60 -11.04 -2.30
N LYS A 175 5.80 -12.00 -2.75
CA LYS A 175 6.15 -13.42 -2.66
C LYS A 175 7.48 -13.68 -3.36
N SER A 176 8.39 -14.37 -2.66
CA SER A 176 9.68 -14.72 -3.22
C SER A 176 9.53 -15.54 -4.50
N SER A 177 10.32 -15.21 -5.50
CA SER A 177 10.38 -15.91 -6.78
C SER A 177 11.79 -16.46 -7.04
N LYS A 178 11.93 -17.36 -8.01
CA LYS A 178 13.25 -17.81 -8.47
C LYS A 178 13.59 -17.16 -9.80
N ILE A 179 14.68 -16.42 -9.86
CA ILE A 179 15.23 -15.83 -11.09
C ILE A 179 16.50 -16.61 -11.42
N ARG A 180 16.49 -17.35 -12.53
CA ARG A 180 17.56 -18.31 -12.88
C ARG A 180 17.94 -19.26 -11.74
N GLY A 181 16.93 -19.76 -11.02
CA GLY A 181 17.13 -20.67 -9.89
C GLY A 181 17.51 -20.00 -8.57
N ILE A 182 17.89 -18.72 -8.58
CA ILE A 182 18.27 -17.95 -7.39
C ILE A 182 17.03 -17.31 -6.78
N LYS A 183 16.88 -17.41 -5.46
CA LYS A 183 15.77 -16.79 -4.72
C LYS A 183 15.88 -15.27 -4.79
N SER A 184 14.81 -14.59 -5.19
CA SER A 184 14.64 -13.14 -5.05
C SER A 184 13.45 -12.87 -4.14
N GLU A 185 13.65 -12.07 -3.10
CA GLU A 185 12.68 -11.76 -2.04
C GLU A 185 12.05 -10.37 -2.19
N GLY A 186 12.40 -9.67 -3.26
CA GLY A 186 11.92 -8.33 -3.54
C GLY A 186 12.24 -7.90 -4.95
N MET A 187 12.05 -6.62 -5.20
CA MET A 187 12.32 -6.01 -6.50
C MET A 187 12.86 -4.59 -6.29
N ILE A 188 13.99 -4.27 -6.92
CA ILE A 188 14.49 -2.89 -6.99
C ILE A 188 13.62 -2.08 -7.95
N LEU A 189 13.39 -0.80 -7.64
CA LEU A 189 12.63 0.09 -8.52
C LEU A 189 13.56 0.95 -9.37
N CYS A 190 13.31 0.94 -10.67
CA CYS A 190 13.99 1.80 -11.63
C CYS A 190 12.98 2.73 -12.32
N ALA A 191 13.40 3.97 -12.57
CA ALA A 191 12.78 4.82 -13.57
C ALA A 191 13.27 4.41 -14.96
N ARG A 192 12.42 4.54 -15.97
CA ARG A 192 12.75 4.22 -17.36
C ARG A 192 12.04 5.15 -18.33
N ASN A 193 12.75 5.55 -19.38
CA ASN A 193 12.16 6.12 -20.59
C ASN A 193 12.66 5.35 -21.83
N ASP A 194 12.45 5.92 -23.02
CA ASP A 194 12.86 5.29 -24.28
C ASP A 194 14.39 5.15 -24.44
N SER A 195 15.16 5.98 -23.75
CA SER A 195 16.62 6.11 -23.90
C SER A 195 17.42 5.52 -22.76
N ASN A 196 16.92 5.59 -21.52
CA ASN A 196 17.67 5.18 -20.33
C ASN A 196 16.81 4.51 -19.26
N VAL A 197 17.50 3.81 -18.35
CA VAL A 197 16.97 3.21 -17.12
C VAL A 197 17.85 3.69 -15.98
N GLU A 198 17.24 4.15 -14.90
CA GLU A 198 17.94 4.70 -13.74
C GLU A 198 17.35 4.12 -12.44
N ILE A 199 18.22 3.69 -11.52
CA ILE A 199 17.78 3.26 -10.19
C ILE A 199 17.21 4.46 -9.44
N LEU A 200 16.10 4.27 -8.72
CA LEU A 200 15.57 5.28 -7.81
C LEU A 200 16.43 5.35 -6.53
N PHE A 201 17.54 6.06 -6.61
CA PHE A 201 18.41 6.35 -5.48
C PHE A 201 17.73 7.26 -4.46
N VAL A 202 18.13 7.08 -3.19
CA VAL A 202 17.60 7.82 -2.05
C VAL A 202 18.76 8.38 -1.25
N ASP A 203 18.57 9.56 -0.67
CA ASP A 203 19.57 10.21 0.20
C ASP A 203 19.98 9.31 1.37
N ASP A 204 21.29 9.28 1.66
CA ASP A 204 21.88 8.42 2.70
C ASP A 204 21.35 8.75 4.11
N MET A 205 20.83 9.95 4.35
CA MET A 205 20.20 10.36 5.60
C MET A 205 18.85 9.69 5.85
N ILE A 206 18.20 9.14 4.82
CA ILE A 206 16.90 8.47 4.96
C ILE A 206 17.11 7.05 5.49
N GLU A 207 16.48 6.76 6.62
CA GLU A 207 16.59 5.46 7.32
C GLU A 207 16.10 4.29 6.46
N GLU A 208 16.82 3.19 6.51
CA GLU A 208 16.42 1.90 5.93
C GLU A 208 15.02 1.50 6.46
N GLY A 209 14.18 1.00 5.56
CA GLY A 209 12.78 0.66 5.87
C GLY A 209 11.80 1.83 5.79
N SER A 210 12.27 3.08 5.64
CA SER A 210 11.41 4.23 5.38
C SER A 210 10.53 4.00 4.15
N ARG A 211 9.22 4.26 4.28
CA ARG A 211 8.23 4.02 3.21
C ARG A 211 7.97 5.29 2.42
N ILE A 212 7.74 5.11 1.12
CA ILE A 212 7.19 6.18 0.29
C ILE A 212 5.68 6.32 0.53
N TYR A 213 5.15 7.52 0.33
CA TYR A 213 3.73 7.83 0.46
C TYR A 213 3.32 8.85 -0.60
N ILE A 214 2.04 8.86 -0.95
CA ILE A 214 1.47 9.85 -1.88
C ILE A 214 1.31 11.18 -1.12
N ASP A 215 1.74 12.28 -1.72
CA ASP A 215 1.68 13.66 -1.19
C ASP A 215 0.24 14.21 -1.21
N GLN A 216 -0.67 13.50 -0.57
CA GLN A 216 -2.03 13.92 -0.27
C GLN A 216 -2.40 13.48 1.14
N LYS A 217 -3.12 14.36 1.86
CA LYS A 217 -3.81 13.98 3.09
C LYS A 217 -5.02 13.12 2.72
N HIS A 218 -4.79 11.84 2.49
CA HIS A 218 -5.87 10.88 2.67
C HIS A 218 -5.83 10.40 4.10
N ASP A 219 -7.01 10.16 4.69
CA ASP A 219 -7.20 9.41 5.92
C ASP A 219 -6.80 7.94 5.73
N ILE A 220 -5.58 7.71 5.23
CA ILE A 220 -5.02 6.39 5.11
C ILE A 220 -4.70 5.94 6.51
N ILE A 221 -5.31 4.84 6.90
CA ILE A 221 -4.85 4.07 8.04
C ILE A 221 -3.42 3.68 7.69
N GLU A 222 -2.44 4.25 8.39
CA GLU A 222 -1.06 3.79 8.32
C GLU A 222 -1.08 2.30 8.65
N ILE A 223 -0.79 1.48 7.64
CA ILE A 223 -0.69 0.04 7.81
C ILE A 223 0.76 -0.23 8.12
N ASP A 224 1.07 -0.26 9.42
CA ASP A 224 2.42 -0.51 9.93
C ASP A 224 3.00 -1.83 9.41
N GLN A 225 2.13 -2.83 9.18
CA GLN A 225 2.53 -4.16 8.72
C GLN A 225 1.58 -4.67 7.64
N VAL A 226 2.07 -4.70 6.40
CA VAL A 226 1.42 -5.42 5.31
C VAL A 226 2.16 -6.76 5.18
N GLY A 227 1.42 -7.86 5.13
CA GLY A 227 2.00 -9.18 4.92
C GLY A 227 2.62 -9.35 3.53
N THR A 228 3.13 -10.55 3.26
CA THR A 228 3.67 -10.94 1.94
C THR A 228 2.58 -11.01 0.88
N ILE A 229 2.59 -10.11 -0.07
CA ILE A 229 1.64 -10.04 -1.17
C ILE A 229 1.96 -11.08 -2.27
N ASP A 230 0.94 -11.84 -2.66
CA ASP A 230 0.97 -12.82 -3.77
C ASP A 230 -0.16 -12.54 -4.77
N LEU A 231 -0.07 -11.41 -5.49
CA LEU A 231 -1.09 -11.02 -6.48
C LEU A 231 -0.87 -11.70 -7.83
N LYS A 232 -1.95 -11.77 -8.62
CA LYS A 232 -1.84 -12.09 -10.06
C LYS A 232 -1.08 -10.96 -10.78
N LYS A 233 -0.44 -11.31 -11.90
CA LYS A 233 0.39 -10.39 -12.69
C LYS A 233 -0.36 -9.12 -13.13
N GLU A 234 -1.66 -9.22 -13.45
CA GLU A 234 -2.45 -8.03 -13.84
C GLU A 234 -2.53 -6.97 -12.74
N PHE A 235 -2.44 -7.37 -11.46
CA PHE A 235 -2.53 -6.43 -10.33
C PHE A 235 -1.28 -5.60 -10.19
N TYR A 236 -0.13 -6.24 -10.27
CA TYR A 236 1.14 -5.53 -10.33
C TYR A 236 1.13 -4.58 -11.52
N LYS A 237 0.65 -5.04 -12.69
CA LYS A 237 0.52 -4.16 -13.86
C LYS A 237 -0.37 -2.95 -13.58
N ASN A 238 -1.52 -3.11 -12.93
CA ASN A 238 -2.41 -2.00 -12.60
C ASN A 238 -1.76 -0.97 -11.66
N ILE A 239 -0.99 -1.43 -10.67
CA ILE A 239 -0.27 -0.55 -9.75
C ILE A 239 0.87 0.17 -10.51
N PHE A 240 1.66 -0.56 -11.28
CA PHE A 240 2.79 -0.03 -12.03
C PHE A 240 2.38 0.93 -13.14
N ASN A 241 1.24 0.70 -13.80
CA ASN A 241 0.69 1.62 -14.81
C ASN A 241 0.33 3.00 -14.22
N LYS A 242 0.13 3.08 -12.91
CA LYS A 242 -0.14 4.33 -12.19
C LYS A 242 1.12 4.98 -11.65
N LEU A 243 2.22 4.25 -11.55
CA LEU A 243 3.54 4.78 -11.21
C LEU A 243 4.17 5.42 -12.45
N SER A 244 4.59 6.66 -12.32
CA SER A 244 5.23 7.41 -13.40
C SER A 244 6.27 8.37 -12.87
N ILE A 245 7.19 8.78 -13.73
CA ILE A 245 8.07 9.91 -13.49
C ILE A 245 7.51 11.11 -14.26
N LYS A 246 7.33 12.24 -13.57
CA LYS A 246 6.92 13.52 -14.14
C LYS A 246 7.79 14.64 -13.61
N ASN A 247 8.35 15.46 -14.49
CA ASN A 247 9.30 16.52 -14.17
C ASN A 247 10.46 16.07 -13.25
N GLY A 248 10.94 14.83 -13.39
CA GLY A 248 12.02 14.29 -12.55
C GLY A 248 11.56 13.72 -11.20
N PHE A 249 10.26 13.63 -10.95
CA PHE A 249 9.70 13.17 -9.68
C PHE A 249 8.84 11.92 -9.84
N LEU A 250 8.93 11.01 -8.88
CA LEU A 250 8.01 9.88 -8.77
C LEU A 250 6.59 10.35 -8.47
N ASN A 251 5.65 9.80 -9.20
CA ASN A 251 4.22 10.07 -9.06
C ASN A 251 3.43 8.76 -9.04
N TYR A 252 2.29 8.76 -8.36
CA TYR A 252 1.27 7.72 -8.43
C TYR A 252 -0.07 8.35 -8.78
N ASP A 253 -0.67 7.91 -9.90
CA ASP A 253 -1.98 8.39 -10.39
C ASP A 253 -2.06 9.93 -10.50
N GLY A 254 -0.95 10.57 -10.88
CA GLY A 254 -0.84 12.02 -11.02
C GLY A 254 -0.46 12.79 -9.75
N PHE A 255 -0.32 12.12 -8.61
CA PHE A 255 0.10 12.74 -7.35
C PHE A 255 1.57 12.46 -7.05
N CYS A 256 2.29 13.46 -6.55
CA CYS A 256 3.69 13.32 -6.20
C CYS A 256 3.86 12.29 -5.07
N VAL A 257 4.95 11.54 -5.13
CA VAL A 257 5.33 10.56 -4.11
C VAL A 257 6.50 11.10 -3.30
N LYS A 258 6.36 11.02 -1.99
CA LYS A 258 7.32 11.53 -1.02
C LYS A 258 7.88 10.43 -0.13
N ILE A 259 9.02 10.74 0.47
CA ILE A 259 9.65 10.01 1.55
C ILE A 259 10.23 11.00 2.55
N LYS A 260 9.86 10.87 3.83
CA LYS A 260 10.27 11.80 4.90
C LYS A 260 10.15 13.28 4.45
N GLU A 261 8.99 13.65 3.91
CA GLU A 261 8.66 15.00 3.38
C GLU A 261 9.38 15.43 2.10
N GLN A 262 10.31 14.63 1.59
CA GLN A 262 11.07 14.91 0.37
C GLN A 262 10.46 14.19 -0.84
N ASN A 263 10.42 14.85 -1.99
CA ASN A 263 10.01 14.18 -3.24
C ASN A 263 11.06 13.16 -3.66
N VAL A 264 10.62 11.99 -4.14
CA VAL A 264 11.51 10.99 -4.74
C VAL A 264 11.93 11.48 -6.13
N LYS A 265 13.23 11.67 -6.35
CA LYS A 265 13.82 12.27 -7.56
C LYS A 265 14.57 11.25 -8.41
N THR A 266 14.69 11.54 -9.70
CA THR A 266 15.54 10.82 -10.66
C THR A 266 16.00 11.79 -11.76
N GLY A 267 17.09 11.47 -12.46
CA GLY A 267 17.54 12.21 -13.64
C GLY A 267 16.63 12.07 -14.86
N ILE A 268 15.73 11.07 -14.87
CA ILE A 268 14.71 10.89 -15.91
C ILE A 268 13.62 11.95 -15.74
N LEU A 269 13.39 12.82 -16.73
CA LEU A 269 12.36 13.87 -16.62
C LEU A 269 10.93 13.32 -16.73
N GLU A 270 10.69 12.45 -17.71
CA GLU A 270 9.40 11.80 -17.97
C GLU A 270 9.64 10.31 -18.22
N GLY A 271 8.82 9.44 -17.64
CA GLY A 271 9.02 8.00 -17.78
C GLY A 271 8.06 7.13 -16.96
N ILE A 272 8.33 5.84 -16.99
CA ILE A 272 7.60 4.82 -16.23
C ILE A 272 8.48 4.22 -15.13
N ILE A 273 7.87 3.49 -14.21
CA ILE A 273 8.59 2.67 -13.23
C ILE A 273 8.61 1.20 -13.68
N SER A 274 9.74 0.54 -13.48
CA SER A 274 9.93 -0.89 -13.72
C SER A 274 10.66 -1.57 -12.58
#